data_AF-A0A9P1NGE1-F1
#
_entry.id   AF-A0A9P1NGE1-F1
#
_cell.length_a   1.000
_cell.length_b   1.000
_cell.length_c   1.000
_cell.angle_alpha   90.00
_cell.angle_beta   90.00
_cell.angle_gamma   90.00
#
_symmetry.space_group_name_H-M   'P 1'
#
loop_
_entity.id
_entity.type
_entity.pdbx_description
1 polymer ?
#
loop_
_entity_poly.entity_id
_entity_poly.type
_entity_poly.pdbx_seq_one_letter_code
_entity_poly.pdbx_strand_id
1 'polypeptide(L)'
;MIHAGEWNVPFTLQSISKVISFIAACMNRGISYVLDRVDVEPTGDAFNSIIRLEIHKPGKPFNPMINAGAITSPRFFRVKRRMIN
;
A
#
# COMPACT_ATOMS: atom_id res chain seq x y z
N MET A 1 20.54 -24.63 -2.35
CA MET A 1 19.80 -23.44 -2.83
C MET A 1 20.22 -23.20 -4.27
N ILE A 2 19.29 -22.97 -5.20
CA ILE A 2 19.59 -22.84 -6.63
C ILE A 2 19.35 -21.38 -7.04
N HIS A 3 20.35 -20.74 -7.62
CA HIS A 3 20.29 -19.38 -8.16
C HIS A 3 21.10 -19.30 -9.47
N ALA A 4 20.71 -18.40 -10.38
CA ALA A 4 21.41 -18.13 -11.63
C ALA A 4 21.26 -16.65 -12.02
N GLY A 5 22.18 -16.13 -12.85
CA GLY A 5 22.21 -14.71 -13.24
C GLY A 5 22.61 -13.77 -12.11
N GLU A 6 22.23 -12.48 -12.23
CA GLU A 6 22.53 -11.41 -11.26
C GLU A 6 21.57 -11.40 -10.05
N TRP A 7 21.35 -12.57 -9.45
CA TRP A 7 20.36 -12.75 -8.39
C TRP A 7 20.68 -11.98 -7.08
N ASN A 8 21.94 -11.59 -6.87
CA ASN A 8 22.40 -10.91 -5.66
C ASN A 8 22.74 -9.42 -5.89
N VAL A 9 22.36 -8.84 -7.03
CA VAL A 9 22.54 -7.42 -7.29
C VAL A 9 21.42 -6.63 -6.59
N PRO A 10 21.73 -5.68 -5.70
CA PRO A 10 20.70 -4.87 -5.06
C PRO A 10 19.96 -3.99 -6.06
N PHE A 11 18.64 -3.97 -5.99
CA PHE A 11 17.79 -3.09 -6.77
C PHE A 11 16.64 -2.53 -5.91
N THR A 12 16.00 -1.45 -6.40
CA THR A 12 14.88 -0.84 -5.68
C THR A 12 13.65 -1.74 -5.76
N LEU A 13 13.00 -2.02 -4.62
CA LEU A 13 11.78 -2.84 -4.57
C LEU A 13 10.59 -2.22 -5.34
N GLN A 14 10.54 -0.89 -5.48
CA GLN A 14 9.44 -0.18 -6.16
C GLN A 14 8.06 -0.64 -5.63
N SER A 15 7.10 -0.93 -6.51
CA SER A 15 5.75 -1.33 -6.11
C SER A 15 5.69 -2.62 -5.28
N ILE A 16 6.74 -3.45 -5.24
CA ILE A 16 6.80 -4.62 -4.35
C ILE A 16 6.72 -4.17 -2.87
N SER A 17 7.23 -2.98 -2.54
CA SER A 17 7.16 -2.42 -1.20
C SER A 17 5.73 -2.18 -0.67
N LYS A 18 4.73 -2.12 -1.56
CA LYS A 18 3.31 -1.93 -1.19
C LYS A 18 2.77 -3.11 -0.40
N VAL A 19 3.21 -4.33 -0.72
CA VAL A 19 2.85 -5.56 0.01
C VAL A 19 3.33 -5.46 1.46
N ILE A 20 4.59 -5.09 1.65
CA ILE A 20 5.20 -4.95 2.97
C ILE A 20 4.51 -3.83 3.76
N SER A 21 4.21 -2.70 3.11
CA SER A 21 3.53 -1.56 3.72
C SER A 21 2.10 -1.89 4.18
N PHE A 22 1.36 -2.64 3.36
CA PHE A 22 0.01 -3.10 3.69
C PHE A 22 0.02 -4.08 4.89
N ILE A 23 0.94 -5.06 4.88
CA ILE A 23 1.10 -5.98 6.01
C ILE A 23 1.39 -5.21 7.30
N ALA A 24 2.35 -4.29 7.26
CA ALA A 24 2.74 -3.49 8.41
C ALA A 24 1.58 -2.59 8.91
N ALA A 25 0.76 -2.05 8.01
CA ALA A 25 -0.44 -1.30 8.39
C ALA A 25 -1.49 -2.17 9.09
N CYS A 26 -1.76 -3.37 8.54
CA CYS A 26 -2.66 -4.34 9.13
C CYS A 26 -2.19 -4.80 10.52
N MET A 27 -0.88 -5.01 10.71
CA MET A 27 -0.30 -5.33 12.02
C MET A 27 -0.45 -4.19 13.03
N ASN A 28 -0.38 -2.93 12.58
CA ASN A 28 -0.44 -1.76 13.48
C ASN A 28 -1.87 -1.42 13.92
N ARG A 29 -2.85 -1.52 13.01
CA ARG A 29 -4.22 -1.03 13.22
C ARG A 29 -5.30 -2.11 13.18
N GLY A 30 -4.94 -3.34 12.85
CA GLY A 30 -5.87 -4.43 12.57
C GLY A 30 -6.39 -4.39 11.13
N ILE A 31 -6.68 -5.57 10.60
CA ILE A 31 -7.12 -5.75 9.21
C ILE A 31 -8.43 -4.99 8.94
N SER A 32 -9.42 -5.10 9.84
CA SER A 32 -10.73 -4.45 9.68
C SER A 32 -10.62 -2.92 9.53
N TYR A 33 -9.72 -2.28 10.29
CA TYR A 33 -9.50 -0.84 10.20
C TYR A 33 -8.91 -0.41 8.86
N VAL A 34 -8.01 -1.22 8.30
CA VAL A 34 -7.36 -0.96 7.01
C VAL A 34 -8.35 -1.19 5.86
N LEU A 35 -9.12 -2.28 5.91
CA LEU A 35 -10.11 -2.63 4.88
C LEU A 35 -11.31 -1.69 4.84
N ASP A 36 -11.61 -1.02 5.94
CA ASP A 36 -12.60 0.08 5.98
C ASP A 36 -12.17 1.27 5.09
N ARG A 37 -10.86 1.44 4.87
CA ARG A 37 -10.28 2.62 4.18
C ARG A 37 -9.66 2.32 2.82
N VAL A 38 -9.39 1.06 2.52
CA VAL A 38 -8.89 0.59 1.21
C VAL A 38 -9.60 -0.71 0.89
N ASP A 39 -10.17 -0.82 -0.30
CA ASP A 39 -10.93 -2.01 -0.71
C ASP A 39 -10.01 -3.15 -1.14
N VAL A 40 -10.57 -4.27 -1.61
CA VAL A 40 -9.81 -5.40 -2.19
C VAL A 40 -10.21 -5.74 -3.63
N GLU A 41 -11.03 -4.88 -4.24
CA GLU A 41 -11.58 -5.09 -5.56
C GLU A 41 -10.52 -4.90 -6.67
N PRO A 42 -10.43 -5.81 -7.66
CA PRO A 42 -9.61 -5.61 -8.83
C PRO A 42 -10.15 -4.43 -9.65
N THR A 43 -9.28 -3.47 -9.97
CA THR A 43 -9.68 -2.25 -10.69
C THR A 43 -9.90 -2.48 -12.18
N GLY A 44 -9.28 -3.50 -12.79
CA GLY A 44 -9.22 -3.68 -14.25
C GLY A 44 -8.42 -2.60 -14.99
N ASP A 45 -8.18 -1.45 -14.35
CA ASP A 45 -7.43 -0.31 -14.87
C ASP A 45 -5.93 -0.37 -14.51
N ALA A 46 -5.12 0.43 -15.22
CA ALA A 46 -3.70 0.61 -14.92
C ALA A 46 -3.46 1.07 -13.47
N PHE A 47 -2.32 0.66 -12.89
CA PHE A 47 -1.99 0.88 -11.47
C PHE A 47 -1.92 2.36 -11.02
N ASN A 48 -1.81 3.28 -11.97
CA ASN A 48 -1.72 4.74 -11.79
C ASN A 48 -3.02 5.47 -12.15
N SER A 49 -4.10 4.77 -12.49
CA SER A 49 -5.36 5.38 -12.92
C SER A 49 -6.05 6.14 -11.77
N ILE A 50 -6.41 7.40 -12.04
CA ILE A 50 -7.21 8.25 -11.13
C ILE A 50 -8.72 8.15 -11.40
N ILE A 51 -9.11 7.64 -12.57
CA ILE A 51 -10.49 7.68 -13.08
C ILE A 51 -11.49 7.10 -12.08
N ARG A 52 -11.14 5.98 -11.43
CA ARG A 52 -12.05 5.35 -10.46
C ARG A 52 -12.22 6.11 -9.15
N LEU A 53 -11.22 6.87 -8.71
CA LEU A 53 -11.34 7.73 -7.52
C LEU A 53 -12.31 8.89 -7.75
N GLU A 54 -12.39 9.41 -8.98
CA GLU A 54 -13.31 10.50 -9.31
C GLU A 54 -14.76 10.02 -9.50
N ILE A 55 -14.94 8.83 -10.08
CA ILE A 55 -16.27 8.29 -10.40
C ILE A 55 -16.96 7.67 -9.17
N HIS A 56 -16.23 6.93 -8.33
CA HIS A 56 -16.82 6.27 -7.16
C HIS A 56 -16.75 7.18 -5.94
N LYS A 57 -17.88 7.75 -5.51
CA LYS A 57 -17.98 8.41 -4.20
C LYS A 57 -18.26 7.37 -3.11
N PRO A 58 -17.54 7.38 -1.98
CA PRO A 58 -16.76 8.50 -1.41
C PRO A 58 -15.26 8.59 -1.79
N GLY A 59 -14.79 7.90 -2.83
CA GLY A 59 -13.40 8.00 -3.30
C GLY A 59 -12.43 7.05 -2.59
N LYS A 60 -12.94 5.94 -2.05
CA LYS A 60 -12.13 4.90 -1.40
C LYS A 60 -11.22 4.23 -2.44
N PRO A 61 -9.90 4.13 -2.20
CA PRO A 61 -9.01 3.40 -3.10
C PRO A 61 -9.42 1.92 -3.16
N PHE A 62 -9.47 1.37 -4.37
CA PHE A 62 -10.00 0.02 -4.63
C PHE A 62 -9.12 -1.12 -4.14
N ASN A 63 -7.80 -0.92 -4.07
CA ASN A 63 -6.90 -1.91 -3.50
C ASN A 63 -5.59 -1.27 -3.04
N PRO A 64 -4.86 -1.90 -2.11
CA PRO A 64 -3.60 -1.37 -1.60
C PRO A 64 -2.44 -1.43 -2.62
N MET A 65 -2.63 -2.09 -3.77
CA MET A 65 -1.58 -2.31 -4.78
C MET A 65 -1.54 -1.21 -5.85
N ILE A 66 -2.64 -0.47 -6.05
CA ILE A 66 -2.64 0.77 -6.84
C ILE A 66 -1.97 1.91 -6.06
N ASN A 67 -1.46 2.92 -6.78
CA ASN A 67 -0.73 4.03 -6.15
C ASN A 67 -1.55 4.76 -5.09
N ALA A 68 -2.85 4.99 -5.35
CA ALA A 68 -3.72 5.68 -4.39
C ALA A 68 -3.90 4.89 -3.08
N GLY A 69 -4.02 3.55 -3.14
CA GLY A 69 -4.10 2.70 -1.96
C GLY A 69 -2.79 2.65 -1.19
N ALA A 70 -1.67 2.60 -1.90
CA ALA A 70 -0.34 2.65 -1.30
C ALA A 70 -0.09 3.96 -0.54
N ILE A 71 -0.49 5.11 -1.08
CA ILE A 71 -0.36 6.42 -0.42
C ILE A 71 -1.24 6.54 0.84
N THR A 72 -2.33 5.76 0.91
CA THR A 72 -3.21 5.73 2.08
C THR A 72 -2.58 4.95 3.24
N SER A 73 -1.73 3.95 2.94
CA SER A 73 -1.13 3.07 3.94
C SER A 73 -0.24 3.79 4.98
N PRO A 74 0.63 4.75 4.62
CA PRO A 74 1.40 5.56 5.57
C PRO A 74 0.59 6.21 6.70
N ARG A 75 -0.68 6.59 6.46
CA ARG A 75 -1.54 7.20 7.50
C ARG A 75 -1.88 6.25 8.64
N PHE A 76 -1.67 4.95 8.47
CA PHE A 76 -1.92 3.94 9.50
C PHE A 76 -0.80 3.85 10.53
N PHE A 77 0.39 4.34 10.18
CA PHE A 77 1.51 4.40 11.12
C PHE A 77 1.42 5.66 11.96
N ARG A 78 1.43 5.48 13.28
CA ARG A 78 1.46 6.58 14.22
C ARG A 78 2.90 7.12 14.29
N VAL A 79 3.13 8.35 13.84
CA VAL A 79 4.41 9.02 14.11
C VAL A 79 4.48 9.24 15.62
N LYS A 80 5.32 8.47 16.32
CA LYS A 80 5.71 8.83 17.68
C LYS A 80 6.45 10.16 17.57
N ARG A 81 5.80 11.27 17.89
CA ARG A 81 6.52 12.51 18.21
C ARG A 81 7.45 12.15 19.36
N ARG A 82 8.76 12.03 19.08
CA ARG A 82 9.77 12.06 20.13
C ARG A 82 9.58 13.42 20.80
N MET A 83 9.04 13.44 22.02
CA MET A 83 9.25 14.57 22.91
C MET A 83 10.76 14.64 23.12
N ILE A 84 11.35 15.67 22.55
CA ILE A 84 12.72 16.07 22.85
C ILE A 84 12.57 16.71 24.24
N ASN A 85 12.94 15.97 25.29
CA ASN A 85 13.18 16.52 26.62
C ASN A 85 14.66 16.85 26.74
#